data_AF-A0A960V7U9-F1
#
_entry.id   AF-A0A960V7U9-F1
#
_cell.length_a   1.000
_cell.length_b   1.000
_cell.length_c   1.000
_cell.angle_alpha   90.00
_cell.angle_beta   90.00
_cell.angle_gamma   90.00
#
_symmetry.space_group_name_H-M   'P 1'
#
loop_
_entity.id
_entity.type
_entity.pdbx_description
1 polymer ?
#
loop_
_entity_poly.entity_id
_entity_poly.type
_entity_poly.pdbx_seq_one_letter_code
_entity_poly.pdbx_strand_id
1 'polypeptide(L)'
;MDKWIIILSVIVTGGLWLRFIYKYDSVEPEPIKVVLKIAILGGLCSATLAALVNIISGKILGYSDTGYNSLIKTGIYSMAVGLNEEFMKAYFAYFFTKNLKELDEPIDAVIYSTSVALGFAVIENFLYTISQGFNGGLYTLGVRSFTAMPLHIGLAVLFGVSITRLRFLEEKTYFDEMKKTVLLAAVIHGVYDFILFYFKNPILGLITSLVIAFILIVKMNKTLKYLQGQTPFLPAGTCTNCGIENSPTAKTCLKCGFGLEQEYFIVCPNCATKLPTHFTECSSCGYAVDTKNLYQDKN
;
A
#
# COMPACT_ATOMS: atom_id res chain seq x y z
N MET A 1 -30.15 -16.55 6.68
CA MET A 1 -30.07 -15.96 5.33
C MET A 1 -29.20 -14.71 5.35
N ASP A 2 -29.45 -13.81 6.28
CA ASP A 2 -28.80 -12.51 6.48
C ASP A 2 -27.26 -12.53 6.60
N LYS A 3 -26.69 -13.50 7.34
CA LYS A 3 -25.22 -13.62 7.51
C LYS A 3 -24.50 -13.96 6.20
N TRP A 4 -25.10 -14.79 5.34
CA TRP A 4 -24.51 -15.16 4.06
C TRP A 4 -24.48 -13.97 3.09
N ILE A 5 -25.50 -13.10 3.14
CA ILE A 5 -25.54 -11.87 2.35
C ILE A 5 -24.40 -10.92 2.76
N ILE A 6 -24.17 -10.77 4.07
CA ILE A 6 -23.06 -9.95 4.59
C ILE A 6 -21.72 -10.52 4.12
N ILE A 7 -21.49 -11.83 4.31
CA ILE A 7 -20.23 -12.48 3.90
C ILE A 7 -20.01 -12.28 2.40
N LEU A 8 -21.02 -12.53 1.58
CA LEU A 8 -20.91 -12.36 0.12
C LEU A 8 -20.63 -10.90 -0.25
N SER A 9 -21.28 -9.93 0.40
CA SER A 9 -21.09 -8.50 0.13
C SER A 9 -19.68 -8.02 0.48
N VAL A 10 -19.11 -8.51 1.60
CA VAL A 10 -17.74 -8.21 2.00
C VAL A 10 -16.74 -8.84 1.00
N ILE A 11 -16.98 -10.08 0.57
CA ILE A 11 -16.12 -10.75 -0.42
C ILE A 11 -16.18 -10.02 -1.77
N VAL A 12 -17.37 -9.62 -2.23
CA VAL A 12 -17.55 -8.91 -3.50
C VAL A 12 -16.83 -7.56 -3.46
N THR A 13 -17.04 -6.77 -2.41
CA THR A 13 -16.39 -5.45 -2.28
C THR A 13 -14.87 -5.58 -2.14
N GLY A 14 -14.39 -6.58 -1.38
CA GLY A 14 -12.98 -6.97 -1.33
C GLY A 14 -12.41 -7.32 -2.71
N GLY A 15 -13.09 -8.20 -3.44
CA GLY A 15 -12.68 -8.63 -4.78
C GLY A 15 -12.64 -7.50 -5.81
N LEU A 16 -13.58 -6.54 -5.75
CA LEU A 16 -13.57 -5.37 -6.62
C LEU A 16 -12.34 -4.49 -6.39
N TRP A 17 -11.98 -4.22 -5.14
CA TRP A 17 -10.77 -3.48 -4.80
C TRP A 17 -9.50 -4.25 -5.14
N LEU A 18 -9.46 -5.56 -4.90
CA LEU A 18 -8.34 -6.40 -5.30
C LEU A 18 -8.12 -6.32 -6.81
N ARG A 19 -9.19 -6.50 -7.60
CA ARG A 19 -9.14 -6.34 -9.07
C ARG A 19 -8.67 -4.96 -9.48
N PHE A 20 -9.11 -3.90 -8.78
CA PHE A 20 -8.69 -2.53 -9.08
C PHE A 20 -7.20 -2.31 -8.83
N ILE A 21 -6.61 -2.92 -7.79
CA ILE A 21 -5.18 -2.82 -7.50
C ILE A 21 -4.38 -3.70 -8.47
N TYR A 22 -4.83 -4.94 -8.66
CA TYR A 22 -4.14 -5.94 -9.48
C TYR A 22 -4.03 -5.52 -10.95
N LYS A 23 -4.91 -4.64 -11.45
CA LYS A 23 -4.79 -4.10 -12.82
C LYS A 23 -3.49 -3.28 -13.05
N TYR A 24 -2.85 -2.77 -12.00
CA TYR A 24 -1.59 -2.03 -12.11
C TYR A 24 -0.40 -2.97 -12.26
N ASP A 25 -0.57 -4.23 -11.88
CA ASP A 25 0.40 -5.28 -12.08
C ASP A 25 0.14 -5.95 -13.44
N SER A 26 0.55 -5.26 -14.51
CA SER A 26 0.16 -5.61 -15.88
C SER A 26 1.33 -6.01 -16.79
N VAL A 27 2.57 -5.86 -16.32
CA VAL A 27 3.77 -6.17 -17.11
C VAL A 27 4.16 -7.62 -16.88
N GLU A 28 4.46 -7.98 -15.64
CA GLU A 28 4.67 -9.35 -15.19
C GLU A 28 3.70 -9.68 -14.03
N PRO A 29 2.42 -10.01 -14.32
CA PRO A 29 1.40 -10.12 -13.29
C PRO A 29 1.67 -11.23 -12.26
N GLU A 30 1.60 -10.88 -10.98
CA GLU A 30 1.89 -11.81 -9.90
C GLU A 30 0.87 -12.95 -9.82
N PRO A 31 1.26 -14.19 -9.51
CA PRO A 31 0.32 -15.30 -9.46
C PRO A 31 -0.82 -15.01 -8.46
N ILE A 32 -2.07 -14.93 -8.95
CA ILE A 32 -3.21 -14.51 -8.12
C ILE A 32 -3.39 -15.35 -6.84
N LYS A 33 -2.96 -16.61 -6.85
CA LYS A 33 -2.96 -17.49 -5.66
C LYS A 33 -2.03 -16.98 -4.57
N VAL A 34 -0.87 -16.43 -4.91
CA VAL A 34 0.11 -15.85 -3.99
C VAL A 34 -0.44 -14.55 -3.41
N VAL A 35 -0.97 -13.68 -4.27
CA VAL A 35 -1.63 -12.43 -3.86
C VAL A 35 -2.78 -12.70 -2.89
N LEU A 36 -3.69 -13.63 -3.21
CA LEU A 36 -4.79 -14.02 -2.33
C LEU A 36 -4.30 -14.64 -1.01
N LYS A 37 -3.27 -15.49 -1.05
CA LYS A 37 -2.68 -16.08 0.15
C LYS A 37 -2.13 -14.99 1.08
N ILE A 38 -1.42 -14.00 0.54
CA ILE A 38 -0.88 -12.87 1.30
C ILE A 38 -2.00 -11.97 1.83
N ALA A 39 -3.03 -11.69 1.02
CA ALA A 39 -4.19 -10.92 1.46
C ALA A 39 -4.89 -11.60 2.65
N ILE A 40 -5.15 -12.90 2.56
CA ILE A 40 -5.87 -13.66 3.60
C ILE A 40 -5.00 -13.82 4.85
N LEU A 41 -3.78 -14.34 4.73
CA LEU A 41 -2.93 -14.64 5.88
C LEU A 41 -2.38 -13.37 6.52
N GLY A 42 -1.85 -12.45 5.71
CA GLY A 42 -1.33 -11.17 6.20
C GLY A 42 -2.44 -10.30 6.78
N GLY A 43 -3.59 -10.23 6.11
CA GLY A 43 -4.77 -9.53 6.62
C GLY A 43 -5.28 -10.11 7.94
N LEU A 44 -5.39 -11.44 8.05
CA LEU A 44 -5.82 -12.11 9.28
C LEU A 44 -4.84 -11.88 10.44
N CYS A 45 -3.55 -12.08 10.21
CA CYS A 45 -2.52 -11.89 11.23
C CYS A 45 -2.46 -10.43 11.71
N SER A 46 -2.46 -9.47 10.78
CA SER A 46 -2.41 -8.05 11.12
C SER A 46 -3.68 -7.59 11.84
N ALA A 47 -4.87 -7.95 11.34
CA ALA A 47 -6.14 -7.59 11.97
C ALA A 47 -6.29 -8.18 13.37
N THR A 48 -5.95 -9.46 13.54
CA THR A 48 -6.07 -10.13 14.84
C THR A 48 -5.14 -9.52 15.87
N LEU A 49 -3.85 -9.33 15.53
CA LEU A 49 -2.88 -8.80 16.47
C LEU A 49 -3.17 -7.33 16.79
N ALA A 50 -3.56 -6.53 15.79
CA ALA A 50 -3.96 -5.16 16.02
C ALA A 50 -5.20 -5.07 16.92
N ALA A 51 -6.23 -5.89 16.70
CA ALA A 51 -7.42 -5.92 17.55
C ALA A 51 -7.10 -6.25 19.02
N LEU A 52 -6.22 -7.23 19.26
CA LEU A 52 -5.78 -7.58 20.62
C LEU A 52 -5.10 -6.39 21.31
N VAL A 53 -4.17 -5.73 20.61
CA VAL A 53 -3.47 -4.55 21.15
C VAL A 53 -4.43 -3.39 21.36
N ASN A 54 -5.39 -3.14 20.46
CA ASN A 54 -6.39 -2.08 20.60
C ASN A 54 -7.30 -2.31 21.82
N ILE A 55 -7.70 -3.56 22.10
CA ILE A 55 -8.48 -3.91 23.29
C ILE A 55 -7.69 -3.65 24.57
N ILE A 56 -6.41 -4.03 24.60
CA ILE A 56 -5.54 -3.80 25.77
C ILE A 56 -5.33 -2.30 25.98
N SER A 57 -4.99 -1.57 24.92
CA SER A 57 -4.79 -0.11 24.94
C SER A 57 -6.05 0.63 25.39
N GLY A 58 -7.24 0.23 24.91
CA GLY A 58 -8.50 0.79 25.36
C GLY A 58 -8.73 0.61 26.86
N LYS A 59 -8.46 -0.58 27.39
CA LYS A 59 -8.56 -0.86 28.83
C LYS A 59 -7.57 -0.02 29.67
N ILE A 60 -6.30 0.05 29.24
CA ILE A 60 -5.26 0.81 29.95
C ILE A 60 -5.58 2.31 29.96
N LEU A 61 -6.08 2.85 28.84
CA LEU A 61 -6.42 4.26 28.71
C LEU A 61 -7.75 4.65 29.36
N GLY A 62 -8.45 3.69 29.99
CA GLY A 62 -9.74 3.92 30.65
C GLY A 62 -10.85 4.25 29.66
N TYR A 63 -10.77 3.69 28.45
CA TYR A 63 -11.76 3.84 27.39
C TYR A 63 -12.91 2.84 27.60
N SER A 64 -13.84 3.16 28.51
CA SER A 64 -15.13 2.46 28.65
C SER A 64 -16.24 3.28 27.99
N ASP A 65 -17.37 2.64 27.66
CA ASP A 65 -18.48 3.11 26.81
C ASP A 65 -19.10 4.51 27.11
N THR A 66 -18.58 5.27 28.07
CA THR A 66 -19.09 6.57 28.52
C THR A 66 -18.33 7.82 28.01
N GLY A 67 -17.49 7.72 26.97
CA GLY A 67 -17.57 8.73 25.91
C GLY A 67 -16.29 9.32 25.33
N TYR A 68 -16.28 9.36 23.99
CA TYR A 68 -15.43 10.17 23.10
C TYR A 68 -15.72 11.68 23.23
N ASN A 69 -15.85 12.19 24.46
CA ASN A 69 -16.20 13.60 24.71
C ASN A 69 -14.98 14.45 25.07
N SER A 70 -13.86 13.81 25.44
CA SER A 70 -12.58 14.49 25.65
C SER A 70 -11.77 14.50 24.37
N LEU A 71 -11.41 15.71 23.91
CA LEU A 71 -10.56 15.92 22.74
C LEU A 71 -9.21 15.20 22.90
N ILE A 72 -8.56 15.37 24.06
CA ILE A 72 -7.24 14.77 24.32
C ILE A 72 -7.32 13.25 24.36
N LYS A 73 -8.28 12.66 25.09
CA LYS A 73 -8.40 11.20 25.17
C LYS A 73 -8.73 10.58 23.81
N THR A 74 -9.63 11.20 23.05
CA THR A 74 -10.00 10.72 21.71
C THR A 74 -8.80 10.83 20.77
N GLY A 75 -8.04 11.92 20.83
CA GLY A 75 -6.83 12.09 20.04
C GLY A 75 -5.77 11.03 20.33
N ILE A 76 -5.46 10.80 21.62
CA ILE A 76 -4.48 9.78 22.03
C ILE A 76 -4.91 8.39 21.59
N TYR A 77 -6.18 8.02 21.83
CA TYR A 77 -6.69 6.71 21.45
C TYR A 77 -6.66 6.49 19.94
N SER A 78 -7.13 7.48 19.16
CA SER A 78 -7.15 7.38 17.69
C SER A 78 -5.73 7.26 17.11
N MET A 79 -4.77 8.00 17.65
CA MET A 79 -3.36 7.88 17.24
C MET A 79 -2.74 6.53 17.64
N ALA A 80 -3.11 5.99 18.81
CA ALA A 80 -2.66 4.67 19.23
C ALA A 80 -3.21 3.56 18.33
N VAL A 81 -4.49 3.64 17.95
CA VAL A 81 -5.14 2.73 16.99
C VAL A 81 -4.45 2.83 15.63
N GLY A 82 -4.34 4.03 15.06
CA GLY A 82 -3.68 4.26 13.77
C GLY A 82 -2.23 3.73 13.75
N LEU A 83 -1.45 3.99 14.81
CA LEU A 83 -0.09 3.47 14.92
C LEU A 83 -0.05 1.94 14.96
N ASN A 84 -0.86 1.34 15.81
CA ASN A 84 -0.88 -0.11 15.98
C ASN A 84 -1.31 -0.81 14.69
N GLU A 85 -2.41 -0.37 14.07
CA GLU A 85 -2.93 -1.01 12.86
C GLU A 85 -1.97 -0.89 11.67
N GLU A 86 -1.43 0.30 11.40
CA GLU A 86 -0.50 0.50 10.29
C GLU A 86 0.84 -0.21 10.53
N PHE A 87 1.31 -0.24 11.78
CA PHE A 87 2.50 -1.01 12.14
C PHE A 87 2.30 -2.51 11.88
N MET A 88 1.18 -3.10 12.33
CA MET A 88 0.92 -4.53 12.13
C MET A 88 0.79 -4.88 10.65
N LYS A 89 0.10 -4.05 9.85
CA LYS A 89 0.01 -4.25 8.40
C LYS A 89 1.39 -4.20 7.74
N ALA A 90 2.19 -3.18 8.05
CA ALA A 90 3.53 -3.02 7.48
C ALA A 90 4.47 -4.18 7.88
N TYR A 91 4.42 -4.60 9.15
CA TYR A 91 5.20 -5.73 9.65
C TYR A 91 4.86 -7.03 8.92
N PHE A 92 3.56 -7.38 8.82
CA PHE A 92 3.16 -8.62 8.14
C PHE A 92 3.36 -8.53 6.62
N ALA A 93 3.15 -7.37 6.01
CA ALA A 93 3.49 -7.16 4.60
C ALA A 93 4.96 -7.50 4.34
N TYR A 94 5.90 -6.92 5.09
CA TYR A 94 7.32 -7.24 4.96
C TYR A 94 7.64 -8.70 5.30
N PHE A 95 7.08 -9.22 6.39
CA PHE A 95 7.35 -10.59 6.85
C PHE A 95 7.00 -11.63 5.80
N PHE A 96 5.84 -11.49 5.13
CA PHE A 96 5.38 -12.43 4.12
C PHE A 96 6.08 -12.26 2.76
N THR A 97 6.61 -11.08 2.44
CA THR A 97 7.21 -10.80 1.11
C THR A 97 8.73 -10.83 1.08
N LYS A 98 9.44 -10.63 2.21
CA LYS A 98 10.91 -10.48 2.25
C LYS A 98 11.71 -11.59 1.55
N ASN A 99 11.18 -12.82 1.54
CA ASN A 99 11.82 -14.00 0.95
C ASN A 99 11.02 -14.57 -0.24
N LEU A 100 10.03 -13.83 -0.72
CA LEU A 100 9.21 -14.25 -1.84
C LEU A 100 10.03 -14.12 -3.13
N LYS A 101 9.95 -15.12 -4.00
CA LYS A 101 10.71 -15.14 -5.25
C LYS A 101 10.02 -14.30 -6.32
N GLU A 102 8.70 -14.31 -6.27
CA GLU A 102 7.77 -13.54 -7.09
C GLU A 102 7.93 -12.03 -6.84
N LEU A 103 8.52 -11.61 -5.71
CA LEU A 103 8.94 -10.21 -5.52
C LEU A 103 10.19 -9.89 -6.36
N ASP A 104 9.98 -9.65 -7.65
CA ASP A 104 11.00 -9.42 -8.67
C ASP A 104 10.84 -8.10 -9.46
N GLU A 105 9.70 -7.42 -9.34
CA GLU A 105 9.48 -6.04 -9.78
C GLU A 105 9.28 -5.07 -8.60
N PRO A 106 9.59 -3.77 -8.79
CA PRO A 106 9.38 -2.76 -7.76
C PRO A 106 7.91 -2.59 -7.32
N ILE A 107 6.96 -2.83 -8.21
CA ILE A 107 5.53 -2.66 -7.94
C ILE A 107 4.96 -3.76 -7.04
N ASP A 108 5.51 -4.98 -7.08
CA ASP A 108 4.95 -6.16 -6.39
C ASP A 108 4.90 -5.95 -4.88
N ALA A 109 5.93 -5.31 -4.30
CA ALA A 109 5.96 -4.98 -2.89
C ALA A 109 4.75 -4.12 -2.48
N VAL A 110 4.30 -3.23 -3.36
CA VAL A 110 3.08 -2.42 -3.15
C VAL A 110 1.83 -3.25 -3.36
N ILE A 111 1.77 -4.12 -4.38
CA ILE A 111 0.63 -5.02 -4.62
C ILE A 111 0.41 -5.94 -3.40
N TYR A 112 1.48 -6.52 -2.85
CA TYR A 112 1.38 -7.35 -1.65
C TYR A 112 1.03 -6.56 -0.40
N SER A 113 1.63 -5.39 -0.20
CA SER A 113 1.33 -4.53 0.96
C SER A 113 -0.14 -4.08 0.97
N THR A 114 -0.64 -3.65 -0.18
CA THR A 114 -2.04 -3.26 -0.34
C THR A 114 -2.99 -4.46 -0.25
N SER A 115 -2.55 -5.65 -0.64
CA SER A 115 -3.30 -6.90 -0.44
C SER A 115 -3.43 -7.27 1.04
N VAL A 116 -2.37 -7.12 1.84
CA VAL A 116 -2.43 -7.29 3.31
C VAL A 116 -3.43 -6.30 3.93
N ALA A 117 -3.34 -5.02 3.55
CA ALA A 117 -4.25 -3.99 4.06
C ALA A 117 -5.69 -4.18 3.60
N LEU A 118 -5.91 -4.71 2.40
CA LEU A 118 -7.23 -5.08 1.90
C LEU A 118 -7.83 -6.24 2.71
N GLY A 119 -7.04 -7.27 2.98
CA GLY A 119 -7.46 -8.38 3.85
C GLY A 119 -7.81 -7.90 5.26
N PHE A 120 -7.02 -6.99 5.83
CA PHE A 120 -7.33 -6.31 7.08
C PHE A 120 -8.68 -5.58 7.00
N ALA A 121 -8.86 -4.75 5.97
CA ALA A 121 -10.07 -3.94 5.80
C ALA A 121 -11.33 -4.79 5.58
N VAL A 122 -11.22 -5.95 4.91
CA VAL A 122 -12.31 -6.93 4.74
C VAL A 122 -12.75 -7.47 6.10
N ILE A 123 -11.79 -7.89 6.94
CA ILE A 123 -12.09 -8.41 8.29
C ILE A 123 -12.72 -7.31 9.14
N GLU A 124 -12.13 -6.12 9.13
CA GLU A 124 -12.62 -4.98 9.90
C GLU A 124 -14.05 -4.60 9.46
N ASN A 125 -14.30 -4.47 8.16
CA ASN A 125 -15.64 -4.17 7.64
C ASN A 125 -16.65 -5.26 7.98
N PHE A 126 -16.27 -6.53 7.98
CA PHE A 126 -17.13 -7.61 8.44
C PHE A 126 -17.51 -7.42 9.91
N LEU A 127 -16.53 -7.14 10.79
CA LEU A 127 -16.76 -6.92 12.22
C LEU A 127 -17.64 -5.69 12.51
N TYR A 128 -17.43 -4.58 11.80
CA TYR A 128 -18.30 -3.41 11.90
C TYR A 128 -19.71 -3.70 11.37
N THR A 129 -19.84 -4.48 10.29
CA THR A 129 -21.14 -4.81 9.71
C THR A 129 -21.98 -5.64 10.68
N ILE A 130 -21.39 -6.66 11.31
CA ILE A 130 -22.12 -7.52 12.25
C ILE A 130 -22.48 -6.79 13.56
N SER A 131 -21.67 -5.81 13.99
CA SER A 131 -21.93 -5.06 15.24
C SER A 131 -23.11 -4.08 15.12
N GLN A 132 -23.49 -3.68 13.90
CA GLN A 132 -24.59 -2.75 13.62
C GLN A 132 -25.94 -3.44 13.32
N GLY A 133 -26.01 -4.78 13.41
CA GLY A 133 -27.18 -5.55 12.98
C GLY A 133 -27.35 -5.58 11.45
N PHE A 134 -28.36 -6.29 10.92
CA PHE A 134 -28.45 -6.54 9.47
C PHE A 134 -28.64 -5.26 8.63
N ASN A 135 -29.68 -4.46 8.90
CA ASN A 135 -30.00 -3.27 8.09
C ASN A 135 -28.96 -2.15 8.28
N GLY A 136 -28.56 -1.86 9.53
CA GLY A 136 -27.51 -0.88 9.82
C GLY A 136 -26.13 -1.32 9.33
N GLY A 137 -25.88 -2.63 9.38
CA GLY A 137 -24.66 -3.25 8.88
C GLY A 137 -24.48 -3.09 7.39
N LEU A 138 -25.50 -3.37 6.57
CA LEU A 138 -25.37 -3.24 5.11
C LEU A 138 -25.11 -1.79 4.66
N TYR A 139 -25.76 -0.82 5.31
CA TYR A 139 -25.45 0.59 5.09
C TYR A 139 -24.00 0.93 5.47
N THR A 140 -23.58 0.49 6.67
CA THR A 140 -22.21 0.69 7.17
C THR A 140 -21.17 0.07 6.23
N LEU A 141 -21.42 -1.15 5.74
CA LEU A 141 -20.59 -1.81 4.75
C LEU A 141 -20.48 -0.98 3.47
N GLY A 142 -21.61 -0.56 2.91
CA GLY A 142 -21.64 0.26 1.69
C GLY A 142 -20.79 1.52 1.83
N VAL A 143 -20.95 2.28 2.91
CA VAL A 143 -20.14 3.49 3.17
C VAL A 143 -18.66 3.14 3.33
N ARG A 144 -18.34 2.15 4.17
CA ARG A 144 -16.94 1.78 4.48
C ARG A 144 -16.21 1.18 3.28
N SER A 145 -16.93 0.53 2.37
CA SER A 145 -16.36 -0.02 1.14
C SER A 145 -15.79 1.05 0.20
N PHE A 146 -16.28 2.29 0.25
CA PHE A 146 -15.78 3.40 -0.58
C PHE A 146 -14.99 4.47 0.20
N THR A 147 -14.82 4.26 1.52
CA THR A 147 -14.12 5.20 2.40
C THR A 147 -12.96 4.53 3.11
N ALA A 148 -13.23 3.65 4.07
CA ALA A 148 -12.21 2.95 4.86
C ALA A 148 -11.34 2.01 4.03
N MET A 149 -11.91 1.26 3.07
CA MET A 149 -11.10 0.38 2.21
C MET A 149 -10.05 1.14 1.37
N PRO A 150 -10.40 2.18 0.58
CA PRO A 150 -9.40 2.96 -0.13
C PRO A 150 -8.42 3.71 0.79
N LEU A 151 -8.83 4.09 2.02
CA LEU A 151 -7.91 4.58 3.03
C LEU A 151 -6.83 3.52 3.34
N HIS A 152 -7.22 2.33 3.80
CA HIS A 152 -6.29 1.24 4.15
C HIS A 152 -5.35 0.88 2.99
N ILE A 153 -5.89 0.77 1.77
CA ILE A 153 -5.10 0.51 0.56
C ILE A 153 -4.11 1.66 0.33
N GLY A 154 -4.58 2.90 0.33
CA GLY A 154 -3.75 4.07 0.03
C GLY A 154 -2.64 4.30 1.07
N LEU A 155 -2.90 4.01 2.34
CA LEU A 155 -1.88 4.05 3.40
C LEU A 155 -0.83 2.95 3.20
N ALA A 156 -1.25 1.75 2.78
CA ALA A 156 -0.35 0.64 2.54
C ALA A 156 0.62 0.84 1.37
N VAL A 157 0.29 1.72 0.43
CA VAL A 157 1.23 2.16 -0.61
C VAL A 157 2.47 2.82 0.00
N LEU A 158 2.33 3.55 1.12
CA LEU A 158 3.44 4.26 1.74
C LEU A 158 4.52 3.28 2.21
N PHE A 159 4.15 2.30 3.02
CA PHE A 159 5.13 1.30 3.50
C PHE A 159 5.45 0.26 2.42
N GLY A 160 4.59 0.03 1.43
CA GLY A 160 4.90 -0.77 0.25
C GLY A 160 6.09 -0.20 -0.53
N VAL A 161 6.14 1.12 -0.75
CA VAL A 161 7.30 1.80 -1.36
C VAL A 161 8.56 1.62 -0.52
N SER A 162 8.46 1.68 0.81
CA SER A 162 9.62 1.40 1.68
C SER A 162 10.11 -0.04 1.53
N ILE A 163 9.20 -1.01 1.43
CA ILE A 163 9.55 -2.42 1.20
C ILE A 163 10.21 -2.60 -0.18
N THR A 164 9.69 -1.94 -1.22
CA THR A 164 10.34 -1.88 -2.54
C THR A 164 11.79 -1.42 -2.39
N ARG A 165 12.02 -0.30 -1.70
CA ARG A 165 13.37 0.25 -1.54
C ARG A 165 14.29 -0.67 -0.74
N LEU A 166 13.79 -1.32 0.30
CA LEU A 166 14.55 -2.32 1.06
C LEU A 166 14.93 -3.55 0.23
N ARG A 167 14.09 -3.94 -0.73
CA ARG A 167 14.34 -5.09 -1.60
C ARG A 167 15.34 -4.78 -2.71
N PHE A 168 15.26 -3.60 -3.30
CA PHE A 168 15.97 -3.27 -4.55
C PHE A 168 17.07 -2.20 -4.39
N LEU A 169 17.18 -1.52 -3.25
CA LEU A 169 18.23 -0.54 -2.95
C LEU A 169 19.04 -1.00 -1.72
N GLU A 170 20.34 -1.22 -1.89
CA GLU A 170 21.20 -1.86 -0.87
C GLU A 170 21.66 -0.91 0.28
N GLU A 171 21.25 0.35 0.26
CA GLU A 171 21.90 1.40 1.08
C GLU A 171 21.27 1.62 2.46
N LYS A 172 20.19 0.91 2.83
CA LYS A 172 19.35 1.31 3.97
C LYS A 172 18.96 0.17 4.90
N THR A 173 18.96 0.47 6.20
CA THR A 173 18.44 -0.45 7.22
C THR A 173 16.92 -0.52 7.19
N TYR A 174 16.35 -1.65 7.60
CA TYR A 174 14.89 -1.85 7.72
C TYR A 174 14.22 -0.71 8.50
N PHE A 175 14.78 -0.36 9.67
CA PHE A 175 14.18 0.65 10.54
C PHE A 175 14.20 2.04 9.92
N ASP A 176 15.30 2.42 9.26
CA ASP A 176 15.44 3.76 8.68
C ASP A 176 14.49 4.01 7.52
N GLU A 177 14.20 2.99 6.72
CA GLU A 177 13.30 3.11 5.57
C GLU A 177 11.82 3.00 5.97
N MET A 178 11.47 2.13 6.94
CA MET A 178 10.07 1.89 7.31
C MET A 178 9.51 2.94 8.27
N LYS A 179 10.31 3.47 9.21
CA LYS A 179 9.79 4.33 10.29
C LYS A 179 9.03 5.55 9.78
N LYS A 180 9.50 6.19 8.70
CA LYS A 180 8.90 7.42 8.17
C LYS A 180 7.55 7.15 7.50
N THR A 181 7.45 6.09 6.71
CA THR A 181 6.23 5.75 5.96
C THR A 181 5.16 5.14 6.85
N VAL A 182 5.54 4.28 7.80
CA VAL A 182 4.63 3.75 8.82
C VAL A 182 4.12 4.85 9.73
N LEU A 183 4.96 5.77 10.21
CA LEU A 183 4.51 6.87 11.05
C LEU A 183 3.58 7.82 10.29
N LEU A 184 3.88 8.12 9.02
CA LEU A 184 2.99 8.92 8.18
C LEU A 184 1.63 8.23 7.98
N ALA A 185 1.64 6.92 7.70
CA ALA A 185 0.41 6.15 7.57
C ALA A 185 -0.42 6.18 8.87
N ALA A 186 0.26 5.92 9.99
CA ALA A 186 -0.33 5.92 11.33
C ALA A 186 -0.98 7.26 11.70
N VAL A 187 -0.31 8.39 11.40
CA VAL A 187 -0.85 9.73 11.67
C VAL A 187 -2.07 10.00 10.81
N ILE A 188 -2.05 9.68 9.51
CA ILE A 188 -3.21 9.89 8.64
C ILE A 188 -4.40 9.04 9.11
N HIS A 189 -4.15 7.77 9.47
CA HIS A 189 -5.18 6.89 10.02
C HIS A 189 -5.72 7.41 11.36
N GLY A 190 -4.85 7.79 12.30
CA GLY A 190 -5.28 8.33 13.59
C GLY A 190 -6.07 9.64 13.47
N VAL A 191 -5.74 10.50 12.50
CA VAL A 191 -6.54 11.71 12.20
C VAL A 191 -7.92 11.32 11.64
N TYR A 192 -7.97 10.34 10.74
CA TYR A 192 -9.23 9.81 10.19
C TYR A 192 -10.15 9.30 11.31
N ASP A 193 -9.62 8.45 12.20
CA ASP A 193 -10.36 7.91 13.34
C ASP A 193 -10.79 8.99 14.32
N PHE A 194 -9.90 9.94 14.61
CA PHE A 194 -10.20 11.05 15.50
C PHE A 194 -11.41 11.85 15.02
N ILE A 195 -11.47 12.15 13.72
CA ILE A 195 -12.58 12.91 13.14
C ILE A 195 -13.89 12.13 13.27
N LEU A 196 -13.88 10.83 12.99
CA LEU A 196 -15.07 9.98 13.11
C LEU A 196 -15.54 9.84 14.57
N PHE A 197 -14.61 9.62 15.49
CA PHE A 197 -14.93 9.33 16.90
C PHE A 197 -15.30 10.58 17.70
N TYR A 198 -14.63 11.71 17.47
CA TYR A 198 -14.84 12.93 18.24
C TYR A 198 -16.08 13.69 17.79
N PHE A 199 -16.22 13.94 16.48
CA PHE A 199 -17.32 14.77 15.98
C PHE A 199 -18.65 14.03 15.90
N LYS A 200 -18.62 12.69 15.72
CA LYS A 200 -19.82 11.82 15.62
C LYS A 200 -20.88 12.33 14.62
N ASN A 201 -20.45 13.14 13.66
CA ASN A 201 -21.31 13.73 12.65
C ASN A 201 -21.17 12.90 11.37
N PRO A 202 -22.21 12.17 10.94
CA PRO A 202 -22.11 11.25 9.81
C PRO A 202 -21.81 11.95 8.48
N ILE A 203 -22.29 13.19 8.29
CA ILE A 203 -22.05 13.96 7.07
C ILE A 203 -20.60 14.44 7.03
N LEU A 204 -20.11 15.03 8.13
CA LEU A 204 -18.72 15.47 8.23
C LEU A 204 -17.75 14.28 8.06
N GLY A 205 -18.06 13.16 8.72
CA GLY A 205 -17.31 11.92 8.58
C GLY A 205 -17.25 11.46 7.13
N LEU A 206 -18.40 11.34 6.46
CA LEU A 206 -18.47 10.93 5.06
C LEU A 206 -17.66 11.86 4.13
N ILE A 207 -17.83 13.18 4.24
CA ILE A 207 -17.10 14.15 3.40
C ILE A 207 -15.59 14.02 3.64
N THR A 208 -15.17 13.95 4.90
CA THR A 208 -13.75 13.84 5.26
C THR A 208 -13.17 12.54 4.70
N SER A 209 -13.87 11.42 4.87
CA SER A 209 -13.45 10.13 4.37
C SER A 209 -13.33 10.10 2.84
N LEU A 210 -14.26 10.71 2.12
CA LEU A 210 -14.22 10.79 0.66
C LEU A 210 -13.07 11.67 0.17
N VAL A 211 -12.80 12.80 0.84
CA VAL A 211 -11.68 13.68 0.51
C VAL A 211 -10.34 12.97 0.73
N ILE A 212 -10.15 12.31 1.87
CA ILE A 212 -8.93 11.55 2.15
C ILE A 212 -8.77 10.40 1.15
N ALA A 213 -9.83 9.62 0.89
CA ALA A 213 -9.81 8.55 -0.08
C ALA A 213 -9.44 9.05 -1.49
N PHE A 214 -10.03 10.17 -1.93
CA PHE A 214 -9.71 10.78 -3.23
C PHE A 214 -8.23 11.17 -3.34
N ILE A 215 -7.69 11.87 -2.33
CA ILE A 215 -6.27 12.28 -2.29
C ILE A 215 -5.36 11.05 -2.35
N LEU A 216 -5.66 10.02 -1.54
CA LEU A 216 -4.88 8.79 -1.51
C LEU A 216 -4.96 8.01 -2.83
N ILE A 217 -6.13 7.93 -3.46
CA ILE A 217 -6.28 7.28 -4.76
C ILE A 217 -5.48 7.99 -5.85
N VAL A 218 -5.50 9.32 -5.88
CA VAL A 218 -4.71 10.11 -6.84
C VAL A 218 -3.22 9.89 -6.62
N LYS A 219 -2.75 9.94 -5.37
CA LYS A 219 -1.35 9.70 -5.01
C LYS A 219 -0.92 8.28 -5.35
N MET A 220 -1.71 7.29 -4.96
CA MET A 220 -1.49 5.87 -5.27
C MET A 220 -1.39 5.63 -6.77
N ASN A 221 -2.32 6.16 -7.58
CA ASN A 221 -2.27 5.97 -9.03
C ASN A 221 -0.98 6.53 -9.64
N LYS A 222 -0.49 7.68 -9.16
CA LYS A 222 0.81 8.22 -9.58
C LYS A 222 1.96 7.31 -9.18
N THR A 223 1.98 6.85 -7.93
CA THR A 223 3.04 5.96 -7.41
C THR A 223 3.06 4.61 -8.12
N LEU A 224 1.90 3.97 -8.33
CA LEU A 224 1.82 2.68 -9.02
C LEU A 224 2.28 2.79 -10.47
N LYS A 225 1.87 3.84 -11.20
CA LYS A 225 2.36 4.08 -12.57
C LYS A 225 3.88 4.33 -12.62
N TYR A 226 4.41 5.05 -11.64
CA TYR A 226 5.85 5.26 -11.51
C TYR A 226 6.58 3.93 -11.32
N LEU A 227 6.19 3.13 -10.31
CA LEU A 227 6.81 1.84 -10.00
C LEU A 227 6.65 0.82 -11.15
N GLN A 228 5.50 0.81 -11.82
CA GLN A 228 5.30 0.00 -13.02
C GLN A 228 6.31 0.38 -14.12
N GLY A 229 6.65 1.66 -14.27
CA GLY A 229 7.68 2.12 -15.22
C GLY A 229 9.10 1.64 -14.87
N GLN A 230 9.31 1.24 -13.62
CA GLN A 230 10.58 0.75 -13.13
C GLN A 230 10.79 -0.74 -13.38
N THR A 231 9.80 -1.48 -13.85
CA THR A 231 9.95 -2.93 -14.12
C THR A 231 11.21 -3.26 -14.96
N PRO A 232 11.94 -4.32 -14.62
CA PRO A 232 13.03 -4.84 -15.45
C PRO A 232 12.52 -5.52 -16.73
N PHE A 233 11.25 -5.89 -16.80
CA PHE A 233 10.66 -6.64 -17.91
C PHE A 233 10.20 -5.75 -19.07
N LEU A 234 10.23 -4.42 -18.91
CA LEU A 234 10.02 -3.48 -20.02
C LEU A 234 11.34 -3.10 -20.71
N PRO A 235 11.35 -2.98 -22.06
CA PRO A 235 12.49 -2.42 -22.79
C PRO A 235 12.86 -1.03 -22.25
N ALA A 236 14.17 -0.76 -22.15
CA ALA A 236 14.65 0.54 -21.67
C ALA A 236 14.14 1.69 -22.55
N GLY A 237 13.71 2.78 -21.92
CA GLY A 237 13.14 3.95 -22.61
C GLY A 237 11.63 3.85 -22.94
N THR A 238 10.98 2.71 -22.68
CA THR A 238 9.52 2.57 -22.89
C THR A 238 8.73 3.40 -21.89
N CYS A 239 7.87 4.29 -22.39
CA CYS A 239 7.01 5.10 -21.52
C CYS A 239 5.72 4.35 -21.12
N THR A 240 5.55 4.01 -19.85
CA THR A 240 4.32 3.35 -19.36
C THR A 240 3.07 4.23 -19.40
N ASN A 241 3.21 5.55 -19.53
CA ASN A 241 2.06 6.44 -19.61
C ASN A 241 1.46 6.54 -21.01
N CYS A 242 2.27 6.53 -22.07
CA CYS A 242 1.79 6.73 -23.45
C CYS A 242 2.26 5.69 -24.47
N GLY A 243 3.07 4.71 -24.05
CA GLY A 243 3.56 3.60 -24.85
C GLY A 243 4.67 3.93 -25.86
N ILE A 244 5.13 5.19 -25.94
CA ILE A 244 6.18 5.54 -26.91
C ILE A 244 7.56 5.11 -26.41
N GLU A 245 8.39 4.65 -27.34
CA GLU A 245 9.80 4.39 -27.10
C GLU A 245 10.59 5.69 -27.09
N ASN A 246 11.54 5.79 -26.16
CA ASN A 246 12.49 6.89 -26.01
C ASN A 246 13.89 6.30 -26.00
N SER A 247 14.92 7.16 -26.04
CA SER A 247 16.29 6.70 -25.78
C SER A 247 16.34 5.89 -24.47
N PRO A 248 17.09 4.78 -24.42
CA PRO A 248 17.29 4.00 -23.19
C PRO A 248 17.80 4.84 -22.00
N THR A 249 18.46 5.96 -22.27
CA THR A 249 19.01 6.91 -21.30
C THR A 249 18.13 8.16 -21.09
N ALA A 250 16.97 8.26 -21.75
CA ALA A 250 16.08 9.40 -21.60
C ALA A 250 15.54 9.48 -20.16
N LYS A 251 15.63 10.65 -19.54
CA LYS A 251 15.04 10.91 -18.21
C LYS A 251 13.55 11.25 -18.27
N THR A 252 13.05 11.72 -19.41
CA THR A 252 11.63 12.04 -19.62
C THR A 252 11.15 11.60 -20.99
N CYS A 253 9.87 11.30 -21.09
CA CYS A 253 9.22 10.91 -22.34
C CYS A 253 9.05 12.12 -23.26
N LEU A 254 9.54 12.00 -24.50
CA LEU A 254 9.49 13.06 -25.52
C LEU A 254 8.06 13.46 -25.92
N LYS A 255 7.09 12.56 -25.74
CA LYS A 255 5.69 12.79 -26.12
C LYS A 255 4.83 13.37 -25.00
N CYS A 256 4.95 12.85 -23.79
CA CYS A 256 4.03 13.20 -22.69
C CYS A 256 4.72 13.78 -21.45
N GLY A 257 6.05 13.91 -21.46
CA GLY A 257 6.82 14.45 -20.33
C GLY A 257 6.87 13.55 -19.10
N PHE A 258 6.35 12.32 -19.16
CA PHE A 258 6.40 11.36 -18.05
C PHE A 258 7.86 11.01 -17.73
N GLY A 259 8.23 10.99 -16.44
CA GLY A 259 9.57 10.62 -15.99
C GLY A 259 9.89 9.16 -16.32
N LEU A 260 11.08 8.94 -16.88
CA LEU A 260 11.63 7.63 -17.27
C LEU A 260 12.87 7.26 -16.44
N GLU A 261 13.13 8.00 -15.36
CA GLU A 261 14.21 7.73 -14.41
C GLU A 261 14.18 6.28 -13.95
N GLN A 262 15.33 5.63 -13.80
CA GLN A 262 15.42 4.23 -13.39
C GLN A 262 16.09 4.16 -12.02
N GLU A 263 15.28 4.15 -10.96
CA GLU A 263 15.78 4.14 -9.56
C GLU A 263 16.23 2.74 -9.14
N TYR A 264 15.57 1.69 -9.66
CA TYR A 264 15.76 0.31 -9.20
C TYR A 264 16.61 -0.56 -10.13
N PHE A 265 16.99 -0.04 -11.29
CA PHE A 265 17.76 -0.77 -12.31
C PHE A 265 18.74 0.17 -13.01
N ILE A 266 19.82 -0.41 -13.53
CA ILE A 266 20.77 0.26 -14.43
C ILE A 266 20.54 -0.23 -15.85
N VAL A 267 20.69 0.66 -16.83
CA VAL A 267 20.62 0.30 -18.25
C VAL A 267 22.03 0.08 -18.76
N CYS A 268 22.30 -1.10 -19.31
CA CYS A 268 23.56 -1.35 -20.00
C CYS A 268 23.70 -0.37 -21.20
N PRO A 269 24.76 0.44 -21.28
CA PRO A 269 24.91 1.41 -22.37
C PRO A 269 25.18 0.74 -23.72
N ASN A 270 25.64 -0.52 -23.72
CA ASN A 270 25.98 -1.26 -24.93
C ASN A 270 24.76 -1.94 -25.58
N CYS A 271 23.88 -2.58 -24.78
CA CYS A 271 22.76 -3.37 -25.31
C CYS A 271 21.39 -2.98 -24.75
N ALA A 272 21.31 -1.90 -23.96
CA ALA A 272 20.09 -1.39 -23.34
C ALA A 272 19.36 -2.38 -22.39
N THR A 273 20.01 -3.49 -22.00
CA THR A 273 19.46 -4.43 -21.03
C THR A 273 19.37 -3.78 -19.65
N LYS A 274 18.22 -3.90 -18.99
CA LYS A 274 18.04 -3.51 -17.59
C LYS A 274 18.66 -4.55 -16.68
N LEU A 275 19.47 -4.10 -15.74
CA LEU A 275 20.20 -4.94 -14.79
C LEU A 275 19.93 -4.45 -13.38
N PRO A 276 19.91 -5.35 -12.37
CA PRO A 276 19.85 -4.93 -10.98
C PRO A 276 21.02 -4.00 -10.64
N THR A 277 20.79 -3.06 -9.73
CA THR A 277 21.73 -1.97 -9.38
C THR A 277 23.08 -2.43 -8.84
N HIS A 278 23.21 -3.67 -8.37
CA HIS A 278 24.46 -4.23 -7.84
C HIS A 278 25.29 -4.99 -8.89
N PHE A 279 24.81 -5.15 -10.12
CA PHE A 279 25.55 -5.86 -11.17
C PHE A 279 26.70 -4.99 -11.70
N THR A 280 27.90 -5.57 -11.75
CA THR A 280 29.10 -4.93 -12.33
C THR A 280 29.35 -5.35 -13.78
N GLU A 281 28.61 -6.33 -14.30
CA GLU A 281 28.73 -6.85 -15.66
C GLU A 281 27.34 -7.16 -16.22
N CYS A 282 27.11 -6.84 -17.48
CA CYS A 282 25.84 -7.09 -18.16
C CYS A 282 25.67 -8.58 -18.46
N SER A 283 24.63 -9.19 -17.90
CA SER A 283 24.28 -10.60 -18.12
C SER A 283 23.98 -10.95 -19.59
N SER A 284 23.63 -9.98 -20.43
CA SER A 284 23.30 -10.21 -21.84
C SER A 284 24.47 -10.02 -22.80
N CYS A 285 25.41 -9.10 -22.53
CA CYS A 285 26.50 -8.79 -23.47
C CYS A 285 27.91 -8.76 -22.87
N GLY A 286 28.07 -9.02 -21.57
CA GLY A 286 29.37 -9.01 -20.89
C GLY A 286 29.99 -7.62 -20.69
N TYR A 287 29.25 -6.54 -21.00
CA TYR A 287 29.75 -5.18 -20.82
C TYR A 287 29.90 -4.84 -19.33
N ALA A 288 31.06 -4.34 -18.92
CA ALA A 288 31.29 -3.88 -17.55
C ALA A 288 30.44 -2.64 -17.25
N VAL A 289 29.55 -2.73 -16.25
CA VAL A 289 28.64 -1.64 -15.87
C VAL A 289 29.13 -1.06 -14.55
N ASP A 290 29.58 0.20 -14.56
CA ASP A 290 30.05 0.88 -13.35
C ASP A 290 28.89 1.58 -12.63
N THR A 291 28.54 1.07 -11.46
CA THR A 291 27.44 1.57 -10.63
C THR A 291 27.76 2.91 -9.96
N LYS A 292 29.04 3.32 -9.88
CA LYS A 292 29.46 4.54 -9.18
C LYS A 292 29.23 5.83 -9.95
N ASN A 293 29.05 5.77 -11.27
CA ASN A 293 28.90 6.96 -12.13
C ASN A 293 27.45 7.36 -12.43
N LEU A 294 26.44 6.59 -12.01
CA LEU A 294 25.03 6.89 -12.34
C LEU A 294 24.35 7.86 -11.36
N TYR A 295 24.89 8.02 -10.15
CA TYR A 295 24.38 8.96 -9.13
C TYR A 295 25.12 10.31 -9.09
N GLN A 296 26.16 10.50 -9.92
CA GLN A 296 26.98 11.72 -9.90
C GLN A 296 26.50 12.84 -10.82
N ASP A 297 25.52 12.61 -11.69
CA ASP A 297 24.82 13.70 -12.39
C ASP A 297 23.72 14.30 -11.51
N LYS A 298 24.13 14.81 -10.35
CA LYS A 298 23.39 15.82 -9.57
C LYS A 298 23.99 17.19 -9.88
N ASN A 299 23.61 17.77 -11.01
CA ASN A 299 23.72 19.20 -11.27
C ASN A 299 22.34 19.73 -11.67
#